data_AF-A0A957UP22-F1
#
_entry.id   AF-A0A957UP22-F1
#
_cell.length_a   1.000
_cell.length_b   1.000
_cell.length_c   1.000
_cell.angle_alpha   90.00
_cell.angle_beta   90.00
_cell.angle_gamma   90.00
#
_symmetry.space_group_name_H-M   'P 1'
#
loop_
_entity.id
_entity.type
_entity.pdbx_description
1 polymer ?
#
loop_
_entity_poly.entity_id
_entity_poly.type
_entity_poly.pdbx_seq_one_letter_code
_entity_poly.pdbx_strand_id
1 'polypeptide(L)'
;MTHTIPVVLELGPKGKKVVAVAPDWPGLARGAKSEEAAIERLLSYAPRYAPVAKLAGMADAFASSGAAHVDAHVDAEVNADIIERYAGTGSTDFWGISFAFSSIDQQPMT
;
A
#
# COMPACT_ATOMS: atom_id res chain seq x y z
N MET A 1 -16.87 4.89 -11.70
CA MET A 1 -15.48 5.15 -11.29
C MET A 1 -15.16 4.09 -10.26
N THR A 2 -14.29 3.14 -10.58
CA THR A 2 -13.84 2.13 -9.60
C THR A 2 -12.86 2.84 -8.68
N HIS A 3 -13.16 2.87 -7.38
CA HIS A 3 -12.28 3.49 -6.40
C HIS A 3 -11.23 2.46 -6.01
N THR A 4 -10.01 2.60 -6.53
CA THR A 4 -8.86 1.75 -6.22
C THR A 4 -7.90 2.50 -5.32
N ILE A 5 -7.29 1.79 -4.36
CA ILE A 5 -6.29 2.40 -3.49
C ILE A 5 -4.95 2.53 -4.23
N PRO A 6 -4.32 3.73 -4.28
CA PRO A 6 -2.99 3.88 -4.84
C PRO A 6 -1.96 3.12 -3.99
N VAL A 7 -1.12 2.33 -4.63
CA VAL A 7 -0.09 1.49 -3.99
C VAL A 7 1.24 1.65 -4.72
N VAL A 8 2.30 1.84 -3.95
CA VAL A 8 3.67 1.69 -4.42
C VAL A 8 4.23 0.36 -3.94
N LEU A 9 5.06 -0.27 -4.78
CA LEU A 9 5.68 -1.57 -4.49
C LEU A 9 7.20 -1.40 -4.35
N GLU A 10 7.69 -1.67 -3.14
CA GLU A 10 9.12 -1.76 -2.85
C GLU A 10 9.61 -3.19 -3.08
N LEU A 11 10.49 -3.37 -4.08
CA LEU A 11 10.99 -4.67 -4.51
C LEU A 11 12.30 -5.01 -3.79
N GLY A 12 12.34 -6.13 -3.08
CA GLY A 12 13.57 -6.59 -2.42
C GLY A 12 14.69 -6.83 -3.44
N PRO A 13 15.93 -6.37 -3.21
CA PRO A 13 17.03 -6.46 -4.16
C PRO A 13 17.42 -7.90 -4.53
N LYS A 14 17.04 -8.90 -3.72
CA LYS A 14 17.24 -10.33 -3.98
C LYS A 14 15.96 -11.04 -4.42
N GLY A 15 14.86 -10.31 -4.66
CA GLY A 15 13.58 -10.86 -5.10
C GLY A 15 12.93 -11.81 -4.09
N LYS A 16 13.25 -11.71 -2.79
CA LYS A 16 12.69 -12.61 -1.77
C LYS A 16 11.33 -12.15 -1.28
N LYS A 17 11.13 -10.83 -1.25
CA LYS A 17 9.92 -10.19 -0.77
C LYS A 17 9.66 -8.87 -1.50
N VAL A 18 8.39 -8.47 -1.46
CA VAL A 18 7.88 -7.17 -1.90
C VAL A 18 7.14 -6.54 -0.74
N VAL A 19 7.15 -5.22 -0.66
CA VAL A 19 6.32 -4.45 0.29
C VAL A 19 5.39 -3.54 -0.49
N ALA A 20 4.09 -3.73 -0.30
CA ALA A 20 3.07 -2.80 -0.76
C ALA A 20 2.92 -1.67 0.27
N VAL A 21 2.85 -0.43 -0.19
CA VAL A 21 2.67 0.76 0.65
C VAL A 21 1.58 1.64 0.05
N ALA A 22 0.61 2.05 0.86
CA ALA A 22 -0.38 3.05 0.46
C ALA A 22 0.13 4.44 0.90
N PRO A 23 0.67 5.27 -0.02
CA PRO A 23 1.37 6.51 0.35
C PRO A 23 0.45 7.52 1.04
N ASP A 24 -0.83 7.57 0.67
CA ASP A 24 -1.82 8.48 1.26
C ASP A 24 -2.27 8.08 2.68
N TRP A 25 -1.94 6.85 3.12
CA TRP A 25 -2.32 6.32 4.42
C TRP A 25 -1.07 5.89 5.21
N PRO A 26 -0.33 6.84 5.83
CA PRO A 26 0.94 6.57 6.49
C PRO A 26 0.91 5.36 7.43
N GLY A 27 1.92 4.51 7.30
CA GLY A 27 2.05 3.25 8.07
C GLY A 27 1.25 2.06 7.51
N LEU A 28 0.40 2.27 6.50
CA LEU A 28 -0.29 1.19 5.80
C LEU A 28 0.67 0.57 4.77
N ALA A 29 1.56 -0.27 5.26
CA ALA A 29 2.56 -0.98 4.47
C ALA A 29 2.60 -2.47 4.83
N ARG A 30 2.57 -3.38 3.86
CA ARG A 30 2.59 -4.84 4.12
C ARG A 30 3.54 -5.56 3.18
N GLY A 31 4.45 -6.33 3.76
CA GLY A 31 5.37 -7.20 3.04
C GLY A 31 4.84 -8.61 2.83
N ALA A 32 5.12 -9.19 1.66
CA ALA A 32 4.87 -10.59 1.33
C ALA A 32 5.94 -11.12 0.35
N LYS A 33 5.79 -12.37 -0.09
CA LYS A 33 6.73 -13.03 -1.02
C LYS A 33 6.56 -12.57 -2.48
N SER A 34 5.37 -12.10 -2.85
CA SER A 34 5.05 -11.61 -4.19
C SER A 34 4.31 -10.27 -4.10
N GLU A 35 4.17 -9.59 -5.24
CA GLU A 35 3.44 -8.32 -5.34
C GLU A 35 1.97 -8.51 -4.95
N GLU A 36 1.32 -9.53 -5.52
CA GLU A 36 -0.11 -9.82 -5.33
C GLU A 36 -0.40 -10.11 -3.86
N ALA A 37 0.42 -10.96 -3.23
CA ALA A 37 0.28 -11.29 -1.81
C ALA A 37 0.55 -10.08 -0.90
N ALA A 38 1.40 -9.14 -1.33
CA ALA A 38 1.68 -7.92 -0.57
C ALA A 38 0.48 -6.96 -0.65
N ILE A 39 -0.09 -6.80 -1.84
CA ILE A 39 -1.31 -6.01 -2.09
C ILE A 39 -2.50 -6.60 -1.34
N GLU A 40 -2.76 -7.91 -1.48
CA GLU A 40 -3.86 -8.59 -0.77
C GLU A 40 -3.73 -8.37 0.75
N ARG A 41 -2.52 -8.52 1.29
CA ARG A 41 -2.27 -8.30 2.71
C ARG A 41 -2.47 -6.84 3.09
N LEU A 42 -2.05 -5.87 2.28
CA LEU A 42 -2.30 -4.45 2.50
C LEU A 42 -3.81 -4.16 2.55
N LEU A 43 -4.56 -4.63 1.55
CA LEU A 43 -6.00 -4.45 1.44
C LEU A 43 -6.75 -5.06 2.62
N SER A 44 -6.35 -6.25 3.09
CA SER A 44 -6.95 -6.89 4.27
C SER A 44 -6.78 -6.07 5.56
N TYR A 45 -5.80 -5.16 5.59
CA TYR A 45 -5.55 -4.27 6.72
C TYR A 45 -6.18 -2.88 6.55
N ALA A 46 -6.57 -2.48 5.33
CA ALA A 46 -7.15 -1.16 5.06
C ALA A 46 -8.36 -0.85 5.97
N PRO A 47 -9.33 -1.77 6.22
CA PRO A 47 -10.47 -1.46 7.11
C PRO A 47 -10.08 -1.04 8.53
N ARG A 48 -8.88 -1.42 9.01
CA ARG A 48 -8.38 -1.02 10.33
C ARG A 48 -8.05 0.47 10.42
N TYR A 49 -7.87 1.15 9.29
CA TYR A 49 -7.61 2.58 9.21
C TYR A 49 -8.90 3.41 9.25
N ALA A 50 -10.09 2.83 9.01
CA ALA A 50 -11.34 3.58 8.98
C ALA A 50 -11.64 4.35 10.28
N PRO A 51 -11.44 3.79 11.50
CA PRO A 51 -11.60 4.54 12.74
C PRO A 51 -10.60 5.70 12.87
N VAL A 52 -9.36 5.52 12.41
CA VAL A 52 -8.31 6.54 12.44
C VAL A 52 -8.65 7.69 11.49
N ALA A 53 -9.05 7.35 10.25
CA ALA A 53 -9.49 8.34 9.26
C ALA A 53 -10.69 9.16 9.77
N LYS A 54 -11.65 8.51 10.45
CA LYS A 54 -12.78 9.21 11.07
C LYS A 54 -12.33 10.19 12.15
N LEU A 55 -11.44 9.77 13.06
CA LEU A 55 -10.93 10.64 14.12
C LEU A 55 -10.09 11.81 13.57
N ALA A 56 -9.43 11.61 12.42
CA ALA A 56 -8.66 12.63 11.73
C ALA A 56 -9.52 13.57 10.84
N GLY A 57 -10.84 13.37 10.76
CA GLY A 57 -11.71 14.14 9.87
C GLY A 57 -11.55 13.82 8.37
N MET A 58 -10.94 12.67 8.05
CA MET A 58 -10.62 12.22 6.68
C MET A 58 -11.50 11.04 6.22
N ALA A 59 -12.66 10.82 6.85
CA ALA A 59 -13.53 9.68 6.54
C ALA A 59 -13.95 9.63 5.06
N ASP A 60 -14.29 10.79 4.47
CA ASP A 60 -14.73 10.87 3.08
C ASP A 60 -13.59 10.60 2.09
N ALA A 61 -12.38 11.09 2.40
CA ALA A 61 -11.18 10.79 1.63
C ALA A 61 -10.85 9.29 1.69
N PHE A 62 -10.96 8.67 2.88
CA PHE A 62 -10.75 7.24 3.07
C PHE A 62 -11.76 6.40 2.28
N ALA A 63 -13.04 6.75 2.34
CA ALA A 63 -14.09 6.08 1.57
C ALA A 63 -13.86 6.20 0.05
N SER A 64 -13.47 7.40 -0.41
CA SER A 64 -13.25 7.68 -1.84
C SER A 64 -11.96 7.08 -2.39
N SER A 65 -11.01 6.72 -1.53
CA SER A 65 -9.72 6.12 -1.92
C SER A 65 -9.79 4.64 -2.27
N GLY A 66 -10.96 4.00 -2.21
CA GLY A 66 -11.09 2.55 -2.43
C GLY A 66 -10.68 1.68 -1.25
N ALA A 67 -9.91 2.23 -0.30
CA ALA A 67 -9.47 1.55 0.93
C ALA A 67 -10.64 1.02 1.79
N ALA A 68 -11.82 1.63 1.68
CA ALA A 68 -13.03 1.23 2.40
C ALA A 68 -13.87 0.16 1.69
N HIS A 69 -13.61 -0.11 0.41
CA HIS A 69 -14.48 -0.93 -0.46
C HIS A 69 -13.69 -2.03 -1.16
N VAL A 70 -12.89 -2.77 -0.39
CA VAL A 70 -12.23 -3.98 -0.89
C VAL A 70 -13.29 -5.05 -1.09
N ASP A 71 -13.59 -5.40 -2.34
CA ASP A 71 -14.44 -6.56 -2.63
C ASP A 71 -13.60 -7.83 -2.48
N ALA A 72 -13.97 -8.66 -1.49
CA ALA A 72 -13.30 -9.92 -1.19
C ALA A 72 -13.40 -10.96 -2.31
N HIS A 73 -14.28 -10.76 -3.30
CA HIS A 73 -14.47 -11.64 -4.45
C HIS A 73 -13.72 -11.16 -5.71
N VAL A 74 -12.98 -10.07 -5.61
CA VAL A 74 -12.28 -9.44 -6.73
C VAL A 74 -10.77 -9.52 -6.50
N ASP A 75 -10.02 -9.78 -7.59
CA ASP A 75 -8.57 -9.93 -7.53
C ASP A 75 -7.88 -8.69 -6.93
N ALA A 76 -6.77 -8.91 -6.21
CA ALA A 76 -6.02 -7.84 -5.55
C ALA A 76 -5.54 -6.75 -6.53
N GLU A 77 -5.17 -7.14 -7.76
CA GLU A 77 -4.78 -6.22 -8.83
C GLU A 77 -5.92 -5.31 -9.29
N VAL A 78 -7.17 -5.72 -9.14
CA VAL A 78 -8.34 -4.93 -9.53
C VAL A 78 -8.74 -3.95 -8.41
N ASN A 79 -8.39 -4.25 -7.16
CA ASN A 79 -8.69 -3.43 -5.99
C ASN A 79 -7.61 -2.37 -5.66
N ALA A 80 -6.44 -2.45 -6.29
CA ALA A 80 -5.32 -1.53 -6.07
C ALA A 80 -4.81 -0.93 -7.39
N ASP A 81 -4.45 0.35 -7.36
CA ASP A 81 -3.78 1.04 -8.47
C ASP A 81 -2.28 1.09 -8.18
N ILE A 82 -1.50 0.31 -8.93
CA ILE A 82 -0.04 0.25 -8.73
C ILE A 82 0.60 1.43 -9.44
N ILE A 83 0.92 2.48 -8.70
CA ILE A 83 1.41 3.75 -9.25
C ILE A 83 2.94 3.80 -9.38
N GLU A 84 3.66 2.94 -8.66
CA GLU A 84 5.13 2.86 -8.74
C GLU A 84 5.65 1.47 -8.32
N ARG A 85 6.73 1.04 -8.96
CA ARG A 85 7.60 -0.07 -8.51
C ARG A 85 9.01 0.48 -8.36
N TYR A 86 9.62 0.30 -7.19
CA TYR A 86 10.96 0.84 -6.92
C TYR A 86 11.84 -0.15 -6.14
N ALA A 87 13.16 0.05 -6.22
CA ALA A 87 14.11 -0.82 -5.57
C ALA A 87 14.13 -0.57 -4.05
N GLY A 88 13.97 -1.64 -3.28
CA GLY A 88 14.07 -1.65 -1.83
C GLY A 88 15.49 -1.80 -1.31
N THR A 89 15.59 -2.11 -0.02
CA THR A 89 16.85 -2.39 0.66
C THR A 89 16.92 -3.85 1.11
N GLY A 90 18.02 -4.27 1.75
CA GLY A 90 18.09 -5.61 2.36
C GLY A 90 16.99 -5.88 3.40
N SER A 91 16.44 -4.84 4.03
CA SER A 91 15.33 -4.94 4.99
C SER A 91 14.02 -5.39 4.32
N THR A 92 13.81 -5.02 3.06
CA THR A 92 12.66 -5.44 2.25
C THR A 92 12.68 -6.96 2.09
N ASP A 93 13.80 -7.53 1.63
CA ASP A 93 13.97 -8.98 1.46
C ASP A 93 13.88 -9.75 2.78
N PHE A 94 14.54 -9.25 3.82
CA PHE A 94 14.73 -10.01 5.05
C PHE A 94 13.50 -9.92 5.96
N TRP A 95 12.99 -8.72 6.20
CA TRP A 95 11.88 -8.50 7.12
C TRP A 95 10.54 -8.32 6.40
N GLY A 96 10.53 -7.85 5.15
CA GLY A 96 9.29 -7.43 4.47
C GLY A 96 8.77 -6.11 5.04
N ILE A 97 9.68 -5.20 5.35
CA ILE A 97 9.38 -3.83 5.80
C ILE A 97 9.91 -2.85 4.76
N SER A 98 9.16 -1.77 4.54
CA SER A 98 9.62 -0.68 3.68
C SER A 98 10.70 0.11 4.41
N PHE A 99 11.79 0.38 3.70
CA PHE A 99 12.92 1.18 4.22
C PHE A 99 13.62 1.99 3.12
N ALA A 100 13.19 1.87 1.86
CA ALA A 100 13.61 2.73 0.77
C ALA A 100 12.57 3.84 0.53
N PHE A 101 12.96 4.85 -0.24
CA PHE A 101 12.12 6.00 -0.55
C PHE A 101 11.60 5.89 -1.98
N SER A 102 10.29 5.96 -2.14
CA SER A 102 9.63 6.07 -3.45
C SER A 102 9.88 7.44 -4.08
N SER A 103 9.50 7.61 -5.34
CA SER A 103 9.57 8.91 -6.01
C SER A 103 8.66 9.95 -5.34
N ILE A 104 7.56 9.51 -4.70
CA ILE A 104 6.64 10.37 -3.95
C ILE A 104 7.31 10.89 -2.68
N ASP A 105 8.02 10.03 -1.94
CA ASP A 105 8.69 10.40 -0.69
C ASP A 105 9.81 11.45 -0.90
N GLN A 106 10.35 11.53 -2.12
CA GLN A 106 11.41 12.47 -2.47
C GLN A 106 10.87 13.85 -2.88
N GLN A 107 9.56 14.01 -3.01
CA GLN A 107 8.97 15.29 -3.38
C GLN A 107 9.06 16.28 -2.20
N PRO A 108 9.37 17.55 -2.47
CA PRO A 108 9.35 18.57 -1.42
C PRO A 108 7.93 18.69 -0.84
N MET A 109 7.84 18.76 0.48
CA MET A 109 6.59 19.09 1.15
C MET A 109 6.27 20.57 0.87
N THR A 110 5.21 20.82 0.11
CA THR A 110 4.68 22.16 -0.19
C THR A 110 3.51 22.53 0.69
#